data_AF-A0A369VYU9-F1
#
_entry.id   AF-A0A369VYU9-F1
#
_cell.length_a   1.000
_cell.length_b   1.000
_cell.length_c   1.000
_cell.angle_alpha   90.00
_cell.angle_beta   90.00
_cell.angle_gamma   90.00
#
_symmetry.space_group_name_H-M   'P 1'
#
loop_
_entity.id
_entity.type
_entity.pdbx_description
1 polymer ?
#
loop_
_entity_poly.entity_id
_entity_poly.type
_entity_poly.pdbx_seq_one_letter_code
_entity_poly.pdbx_strand_id
1 'polypeptide(L)'
;MYRSEIVGSAKAATEKLDRTLVLDPNTYWPDAMTCPDWPVVGPNQGYDGQRGKEGAENRLEAIGRYLNRGDGKLRRPTEEERADEFARTFRRLGPSFDALQPLGMMAEADATLMKEACHIRGYLRKLEAKAERDARAAVERKQAEARRVLDEYRTTVPGYVEEIESLAEAVARHNQRLEDEKAVRRTQMLRDHAETLHTAAVSAAHALGLSVPDAPAILR
;
A
#
# COMPACT_ATOMS: atom_id res chain seq x y z
N MET A 1 -17.38 -26.03 73.23
CA MET A 1 -17.79 -27.19 72.42
C MET A 1 -17.96 -26.72 70.98
N TYR A 2 -17.37 -27.50 70.07
CA TYR A 2 -17.06 -27.28 68.65
C TYR A 2 -18.02 -26.41 67.81
N ARG A 3 -17.45 -25.37 67.19
CA ARG A 3 -17.99 -24.72 65.99
C ARG A 3 -17.79 -25.68 64.81
N SER A 4 -18.88 -26.11 64.22
CA SER A 4 -18.94 -26.86 62.96
C SER A 4 -18.53 -25.94 61.80
N GLU A 5 -17.30 -26.07 61.34
CA GLU A 5 -16.91 -25.54 60.02
C GLU A 5 -17.44 -26.48 58.94
N ILE A 6 -18.53 -26.05 58.30
CA ILE A 6 -18.99 -26.64 57.05
C ILE A 6 -17.96 -26.20 55.99
N VAL A 7 -17.00 -27.09 55.71
CA VAL A 7 -16.15 -26.97 54.53
C VAL A 7 -17.03 -27.27 53.32
N GLY A 8 -17.61 -26.21 52.76
CA GLY A 8 -18.25 -26.24 51.46
C GLY A 8 -17.20 -26.65 50.42
N SER A 9 -17.25 -27.91 49.98
CA SER A 9 -16.56 -28.40 48.81
C SER A 9 -17.02 -27.57 47.60
N ALA A 10 -16.25 -26.54 47.25
CA ALA A 10 -16.38 -25.86 45.97
C ALA A 10 -16.18 -26.90 44.86
N LYS A 11 -17.29 -27.30 44.23
CA LYS A 11 -17.32 -28.15 43.05
C LYS A 11 -16.43 -27.46 42.01
N ALA A 12 -15.23 -28.01 41.77
CA ALA A 12 -14.32 -27.48 40.77
C ALA A 12 -15.10 -27.32 39.45
N ALA A 13 -15.04 -26.13 38.85
CA ALA A 13 -15.53 -25.94 37.50
C ALA A 13 -14.77 -26.96 36.63
N THR A 14 -15.47 -28.01 36.18
CA THR A 14 -14.88 -29.05 35.33
C THR A 14 -14.54 -28.40 34.00
N GLU A 15 -13.28 -27.96 33.87
CA GLU A 15 -12.76 -27.41 32.62
C GLU A 15 -12.82 -28.50 31.54
N LYS A 16 -13.44 -28.16 30.42
CA LYS A 16 -13.69 -29.08 29.32
C LYS A 16 -12.70 -28.85 28.20
N LEU A 17 -12.20 -29.92 27.60
CA LEU A 17 -11.35 -29.86 26.42
C LEU A 17 -12.10 -29.25 25.24
N ASP A 18 -11.51 -28.25 24.61
CA ASP A 18 -11.96 -27.79 23.30
C ASP A 18 -11.48 -28.77 22.23
N ARG A 19 -12.40 -29.61 21.77
CA ARG A 19 -12.12 -30.65 20.75
C ARG A 19 -11.78 -30.05 19.39
N THR A 20 -12.07 -28.77 19.14
CA THR A 20 -11.66 -28.07 17.91
C THR A 20 -10.14 -27.81 17.85
N LEU A 21 -9.42 -28.03 18.95
CA LEU A 21 -7.98 -27.78 19.10
C LEU A 21 -7.15 -29.07 19.16
N VAL A 22 -7.77 -30.23 18.96
CA VAL A 22 -7.07 -31.53 19.00
C VAL A 22 -6.12 -31.71 17.83
N LEU A 23 -6.55 -31.29 16.63
CA LEU A 23 -5.71 -31.25 15.44
C LEU A 23 -5.05 -29.87 15.34
N ASP A 24 -3.73 -29.86 15.16
CA ASP A 24 -2.95 -28.64 14.98
C ASP A 24 -2.73 -28.35 13.48
N PRO A 25 -3.24 -27.22 12.94
CA PRO A 25 -3.02 -26.86 11.55
C PRO A 25 -1.53 -26.69 11.21
N ASN A 26 -0.66 -26.35 12.15
CA ASN A 26 0.79 -26.26 11.90
C ASN A 26 1.42 -27.61 11.56
N THR A 27 0.83 -28.71 12.02
CA THR A 27 1.32 -30.06 11.71
C THR A 27 1.05 -30.43 10.25
N TYR A 28 -0.06 -29.96 9.69
CA TYR A 28 -0.51 -30.32 8.34
C TYR A 28 -0.11 -29.28 7.29
N TRP A 29 -0.09 -28.01 7.68
CA TRP A 29 0.32 -26.88 6.86
C TRP A 29 1.29 -26.00 7.67
N PRO A 30 2.58 -26.39 7.73
CA PRO A 30 3.61 -25.59 8.39
C PRO A 30 3.67 -24.18 7.78
N ASP A 31 3.71 -24.10 6.45
CA ASP A 31 3.47 -22.87 5.70
C ASP A 31 1.97 -22.64 5.54
N ALA A 32 1.45 -21.55 6.11
CA ALA A 32 0.04 -21.19 6.05
C ALA A 32 -0.47 -21.05 4.59
N MET A 33 0.39 -20.66 3.65
CA MET A 33 0.00 -20.48 2.24
C MET A 33 -0.29 -21.80 1.53
N THR A 34 0.21 -22.93 2.05
CA THR A 34 -0.04 -24.27 1.51
C THR A 34 -1.40 -24.84 1.91
N CYS A 35 -2.08 -24.22 2.87
CA CYS A 35 -3.44 -24.62 3.24
C CYS A 35 -4.40 -24.38 2.05
N PRO A 36 -5.20 -25.38 1.64
CA PRO A 36 -6.27 -25.19 0.68
C PRO A 36 -7.27 -24.12 1.14
N ASP A 37 -7.93 -23.47 0.20
CA ASP A 37 -9.00 -22.52 0.54
C ASP A 37 -10.20 -23.24 1.16
N TRP A 38 -10.83 -22.58 2.14
CA TRP A 38 -12.08 -23.03 2.72
C TRP A 38 -13.26 -22.22 2.15
N PRO A 39 -14.42 -22.84 1.88
CA PRO A 39 -14.70 -24.28 1.98
C PRO A 39 -14.07 -25.08 0.84
N VAL A 40 -13.67 -26.33 1.11
CA VAL A 40 -13.32 -27.29 0.05
C VAL A 40 -14.61 -27.77 -0.60
N VAL A 41 -15.00 -27.12 -1.68
CA VAL A 41 -16.12 -27.55 -2.51
C VAL A 41 -15.60 -28.36 -3.69
N GLY A 42 -16.16 -29.56 -3.90
CA GLY A 42 -15.91 -30.33 -5.11
C GLY A 42 -16.45 -29.60 -6.37
N PRO A 43 -16.03 -30.01 -7.58
CA PRO A 43 -16.38 -29.33 -8.83
C PRO A 43 -17.89 -29.17 -9.08
N ASN A 44 -18.71 -30.05 -8.51
CA ASN A 44 -20.17 -30.04 -8.65
C ASN A 44 -20.91 -29.80 -7.31
N GLN A 45 -20.21 -29.31 -6.28
CA GLN A 45 -20.80 -29.04 -4.97
C GLN A 45 -20.91 -27.54 -4.74
N GLY A 46 -22.13 -27.07 -4.49
CA GLY A 46 -22.38 -25.72 -3.99
C GLY A 46 -22.01 -25.62 -2.50
N TYR A 47 -21.59 -24.43 -2.08
CA TYR A 47 -21.57 -24.08 -0.67
C TYR A 47 -22.39 -22.81 -0.51
N ASP A 48 -23.52 -22.95 0.17
CA ASP A 48 -24.54 -21.90 0.35
C ASP A 48 -24.26 -21.03 1.59
N GLY A 49 -23.20 -21.32 2.34
CA GLY A 49 -22.80 -20.53 3.50
C GLY A 49 -21.96 -19.30 3.15
N GLN A 50 -21.78 -18.43 4.14
CA GLN A 50 -20.88 -17.28 4.04
C GLN A 50 -19.43 -17.74 3.84
N ARG A 51 -18.72 -17.13 2.89
CA ARG A 51 -17.31 -17.44 2.58
C ARG A 51 -16.38 -16.37 3.17
N GLY A 52 -15.07 -16.64 3.14
CA GLY A 52 -14.05 -15.73 3.64
C GLY A 52 -13.89 -15.81 5.16
N LYS A 53 -13.21 -14.81 5.75
CA LYS A 53 -12.83 -14.80 7.16
C LYS A 53 -14.04 -14.96 8.10
N GLU A 54 -15.03 -14.10 7.94
CA GLU A 54 -16.21 -14.07 8.80
C GLU A 54 -17.02 -15.37 8.71
N GLY A 55 -17.21 -15.90 7.50
CA GLY A 55 -17.87 -17.18 7.29
C GLY A 55 -17.12 -18.36 7.92
N ALA A 56 -15.79 -18.36 7.82
CA ALA A 56 -14.93 -19.35 8.43
C ALA A 56 -14.98 -19.28 9.98
N GLU A 57 -14.94 -18.09 10.56
CA GLU A 57 -15.08 -17.87 12.01
C GLU A 57 -16.46 -18.33 12.51
N ASN A 58 -17.53 -17.95 11.82
CA ASN A 58 -18.90 -18.37 12.13
C ASN A 58 -19.05 -19.90 12.07
N ARG A 59 -18.47 -20.55 11.05
CA ARG A 59 -18.48 -22.01 10.94
C ARG A 59 -17.68 -22.66 12.06
N LEU A 60 -16.51 -22.13 12.40
CA LEU A 60 -15.68 -22.64 13.49
C LEU A 60 -16.41 -22.56 14.83
N GLU A 61 -17.13 -21.47 15.08
CA GLU A 61 -17.95 -21.31 16.27
C GLU A 61 -19.09 -22.35 16.31
N ALA A 62 -19.80 -22.54 15.19
CA ALA A 62 -20.85 -23.55 15.09
C ALA A 62 -20.33 -24.97 15.35
N ILE A 63 -19.16 -25.31 14.80
CA ILE A 63 -18.46 -26.58 15.06
C ILE A 63 -18.10 -26.69 16.54
N GLY A 64 -17.57 -25.63 17.15
CA GLY A 64 -17.22 -25.61 18.57
C GLY A 64 -18.42 -25.87 19.48
N ARG A 65 -19.57 -25.25 19.20
CA ARG A 65 -20.82 -25.52 19.93
C ARG A 65 -21.29 -26.96 19.78
N TYR A 66 -21.13 -27.56 18.59
CA TYR A 66 -21.51 -28.94 18.33
C TYR A 66 -20.60 -29.94 19.05
N LEU A 67 -19.28 -29.80 18.90
CA LEU A 67 -18.30 -30.75 19.43
C LEU A 67 -18.19 -30.68 20.96
N ASN A 68 -18.38 -29.49 21.52
CA ASN A 68 -18.16 -29.23 22.93
C ASN A 68 -19.45 -29.06 23.74
N ARG A 69 -20.59 -29.62 23.31
CA ARG A 69 -21.90 -29.55 24.02
C ARG A 69 -21.83 -29.87 25.52
N GLY A 70 -22.62 -29.15 26.31
CA GLY A 70 -22.74 -29.33 27.77
C GLY A 70 -22.09 -28.19 28.56
N ASP A 71 -22.28 -28.20 29.87
CA ASP A 71 -21.81 -27.14 30.75
C ASP A 71 -20.33 -27.31 31.12
N GLY A 72 -19.56 -26.21 31.04
CA GLY A 72 -18.14 -26.19 31.40
C GLY A 72 -17.36 -25.14 30.62
N LYS A 73 -16.33 -24.56 31.24
CA LYS A 73 -15.43 -23.62 30.57
C LYS A 73 -14.51 -24.40 29.62
N LEU A 74 -14.49 -24.00 28.34
CA LEU A 74 -13.59 -24.60 27.36
C LEU A 74 -12.14 -24.18 27.62
N ARG A 75 -11.22 -25.14 27.53
CA ARG A 75 -9.78 -24.92 27.60
C ARG A 75 -9.05 -25.62 26.46
N ARG A 76 -7.83 -25.15 26.19
CA ARG A 76 -6.92 -25.81 25.25
C ARG A 76 -6.50 -27.18 25.81
N PRO A 77 -6.54 -28.25 24.99
CA PRO A 77 -6.01 -29.55 25.39
C PRO A 77 -4.49 -29.50 25.54
N THR A 78 -3.96 -30.24 26.51
CA THR A 78 -2.53 -30.56 26.64
C THR A 78 -2.09 -31.54 25.54
N GLU A 79 -0.79 -31.76 25.38
CA GLU A 79 -0.30 -32.67 24.33
C GLU A 79 -0.77 -34.10 24.49
N GLU A 80 -0.77 -34.61 25.72
CA GLU A 80 -1.26 -35.95 26.06
C GLU A 80 -2.76 -36.06 25.77
N GLU A 81 -3.56 -35.07 26.17
CA GLU A 81 -5.00 -35.05 25.91
C GLU A 81 -5.34 -34.96 24.43
N ARG A 82 -4.52 -34.24 23.64
CA ARG A 82 -4.65 -34.26 22.18
C ARG A 82 -4.39 -35.66 21.63
N ALA A 83 -3.35 -36.34 22.11
CA ALA A 83 -3.00 -37.69 21.66
C ALA A 83 -4.10 -38.69 22.01
N ASP A 84 -4.65 -38.62 23.22
CA ASP A 84 -5.74 -39.47 23.69
C ASP A 84 -7.03 -39.25 22.87
N GLU A 85 -7.43 -38.00 22.67
CA GLU A 85 -8.63 -37.67 21.90
C GLU A 85 -8.46 -37.99 20.41
N PHE A 86 -7.24 -37.80 19.88
CA PHE A 86 -6.88 -38.23 18.53
C PHE A 86 -7.02 -39.75 18.38
N ALA A 87 -6.46 -40.53 19.31
CA ALA A 87 -6.50 -41.99 19.28
C ALA A 87 -7.93 -42.55 19.41
N ARG A 88 -8.83 -41.83 20.11
CA ARG A 88 -10.25 -42.19 20.22
C ARG A 88 -11.08 -41.87 18.98
N THR A 89 -10.70 -40.83 18.25
CA THR A 89 -11.53 -40.26 17.19
C THR A 89 -11.05 -40.63 15.79
N PHE A 90 -9.74 -40.76 15.60
CA PHE A 90 -9.12 -40.90 14.29
C PHE A 90 -8.29 -42.16 14.15
N ARG A 91 -8.28 -42.69 12.92
CA ARG A 91 -7.24 -43.57 12.39
C ARG A 91 -6.40 -42.78 11.38
N ARG A 92 -5.08 -42.91 11.47
CA ARG A 92 -4.14 -42.30 10.51
C ARG A 92 -3.62 -43.35 9.54
N LEU A 93 -3.91 -43.18 8.25
CA LEU A 93 -3.44 -44.08 7.18
C LEU A 93 -2.17 -43.59 6.48
N GLY A 94 -1.71 -42.38 6.81
CA GLY A 94 -0.56 -41.73 6.17
C GLY A 94 -0.25 -40.38 6.81
N PRO A 95 0.79 -39.67 6.33
CA PRO A 95 1.25 -38.42 6.93
C PRO A 95 0.37 -37.21 6.56
N SER A 96 -0.40 -37.29 5.47
CA SER A 96 -1.20 -36.18 4.96
C SER A 96 -2.49 -35.95 5.76
N PHE A 97 -3.01 -34.72 5.69
CA PHE A 97 -4.30 -34.36 6.28
C PHE A 97 -5.47 -35.19 5.73
N ASP A 98 -5.41 -35.54 4.44
CA ASP A 98 -6.43 -36.36 3.79
C ASP A 98 -6.41 -37.83 4.23
N ALA A 99 -5.28 -38.30 4.76
CA ALA A 99 -5.14 -39.66 5.29
C ALA A 99 -5.73 -39.85 6.70
N LEU A 100 -6.33 -38.80 7.28
CA LEU A 100 -7.12 -38.89 8.52
C LEU A 100 -8.51 -39.41 8.22
N GLN A 101 -8.84 -40.56 8.80
CA GLN A 101 -10.17 -41.16 8.74
C GLN A 101 -10.75 -41.30 10.15
N PRO A 102 -12.08 -41.31 10.30
CA PRO A 102 -12.72 -41.67 11.56
C PRO A 102 -12.30 -43.07 12.02
N LEU A 103 -12.18 -43.28 13.34
CA LEU A 103 -11.86 -44.59 13.89
C LEU A 103 -12.98 -45.63 13.66
N GLY A 104 -14.23 -45.16 13.59
CA GLY A 104 -15.43 -45.95 13.32
C GLY A 104 -16.68 -45.07 13.18
N MET A 105 -17.84 -45.68 12.85
CA MET A 105 -19.07 -44.94 12.55
C MET A 105 -19.55 -44.03 13.68
N MET A 106 -19.34 -44.42 14.94
CA MET A 106 -19.74 -43.57 16.08
C MET A 106 -18.89 -42.30 16.24
N ALA A 107 -17.67 -42.29 15.69
CA ALA A 107 -16.76 -41.15 15.73
C ALA A 107 -16.79 -40.32 14.43
N GLU A 108 -17.55 -40.73 13.41
CA GLU A 108 -17.50 -40.15 12.06
C GLU A 108 -17.91 -38.67 12.02
N ALA A 109 -19.02 -38.33 12.67
CA ALA A 109 -19.50 -36.94 12.73
C ALA A 109 -18.48 -36.04 13.46
N ASP A 110 -17.99 -36.47 14.62
CA ASP A 110 -17.03 -35.72 15.41
C ASP A 110 -15.68 -35.58 14.68
N ALA A 111 -15.16 -36.68 14.12
CA ALA A 111 -13.93 -36.69 13.32
C ALA A 111 -14.02 -35.72 12.14
N THR A 112 -15.15 -35.72 11.43
CA THR A 112 -15.37 -34.82 10.28
C THR A 112 -15.36 -33.37 10.72
N LEU A 113 -16.05 -33.03 11.81
CA LEU A 113 -16.11 -31.66 12.32
C LEU A 113 -14.77 -31.21 12.91
N MET A 114 -14.03 -32.08 13.59
CA MET A 114 -12.69 -31.80 14.10
C MET A 114 -11.69 -31.57 12.96
N LYS A 115 -11.78 -32.38 11.88
CA LYS A 115 -11.01 -32.19 10.65
C LYS A 115 -11.37 -30.83 10.01
N GLU A 116 -12.65 -30.53 9.85
CA GLU A 116 -13.10 -29.25 9.31
C GLU A 116 -12.61 -28.05 10.15
N ALA A 117 -12.68 -28.14 11.48
CA ALA A 117 -12.16 -27.10 12.38
C ALA A 117 -10.64 -26.88 12.20
N CYS A 118 -9.86 -27.95 12.03
CA CYS A 118 -8.44 -27.86 11.73
C CYS A 118 -8.19 -27.13 10.40
N HIS A 119 -8.93 -27.48 9.36
CA HIS A 119 -8.82 -26.83 8.05
C HIS A 119 -9.19 -25.36 8.12
N ILE A 120 -10.30 -25.01 8.79
CA ILE A 120 -10.72 -23.63 8.99
C ILE A 120 -9.64 -22.82 9.72
N ARG A 121 -9.05 -23.35 10.79
CA ARG A 121 -7.95 -22.66 11.49
C ARG A 121 -6.72 -22.49 10.59
N GLY A 122 -6.38 -23.48 9.77
CA GLY A 122 -5.34 -23.37 8.75
C GLY A 122 -5.64 -22.27 7.73
N TYR A 123 -6.88 -22.19 7.27
CA TYR A 123 -7.34 -21.16 6.34
C TYR A 123 -7.32 -19.76 6.96
N LEU A 124 -7.72 -19.60 8.23
CA LEU A 124 -7.62 -18.32 8.94
C LEU A 124 -6.16 -17.85 9.06
N ARG A 125 -5.24 -18.76 9.41
CA ARG A 125 -3.79 -18.47 9.37
C ARG A 125 -3.32 -18.03 7.99
N LYS A 126 -3.82 -18.66 6.92
CA LYS A 126 -3.52 -18.27 5.53
C LYS A 126 -3.97 -16.85 5.24
N LEU A 127 -5.18 -16.48 5.66
CA LEU A 127 -5.71 -15.13 5.45
C LEU A 127 -4.89 -14.08 6.21
N GLU A 128 -4.47 -14.37 7.43
CA GLU A 128 -3.57 -13.51 8.21
C GLU A 128 -2.21 -13.33 7.54
N ALA A 129 -1.57 -14.43 7.13
CA ALA A 129 -0.30 -14.40 6.41
C ALA A 129 -0.40 -13.64 5.08
N LYS A 130 -1.51 -13.80 4.35
CA LYS A 130 -1.77 -13.06 3.13
C LYS A 130 -1.93 -11.56 3.40
N ALA A 131 -2.71 -11.19 4.41
CA ALA A 131 -2.92 -9.78 4.77
C ALA A 131 -1.60 -9.11 5.17
N GLU A 132 -0.75 -9.80 5.93
CA GLU A 132 0.58 -9.31 6.29
C GLU A 132 1.48 -9.13 5.07
N ARG A 133 1.50 -10.10 4.15
CA ARG A 133 2.26 -10.02 2.90
C ARG A 133 1.79 -8.86 2.02
N ASP A 134 0.49 -8.68 1.89
CA ASP A 134 -0.10 -7.61 1.09
C ASP A 134 0.21 -6.23 1.69
N ALA A 135 0.17 -6.10 3.02
CA ALA A 135 0.55 -4.89 3.74
C ALA A 135 2.04 -4.54 3.53
N ARG A 136 2.93 -5.52 3.66
CA ARG A 136 4.37 -5.34 3.39
C ARG A 136 4.62 -4.92 1.94
N ALA A 137 3.99 -5.60 0.98
CA ALA A 137 4.11 -5.28 -0.44
C ALA A 137 3.57 -3.87 -0.78
N ALA A 138 2.52 -3.40 -0.10
CA ALA A 138 2.01 -2.05 -0.28
C ALA A 138 3.00 -0.99 0.20
N VAL A 139 3.66 -1.22 1.34
CA VAL A 139 4.72 -0.34 1.86
C VAL A 139 5.90 -0.30 0.91
N GLU A 140 6.35 -1.46 0.42
CA GLU A 140 7.46 -1.56 -0.54
C GLU A 140 7.15 -0.82 -1.85
N ARG A 141 5.93 -0.99 -2.41
CA ARG A 141 5.50 -0.26 -3.61
C ARG A 141 5.54 1.25 -3.41
N LYS A 142 5.04 1.74 -2.27
CA LYS A 142 5.05 3.17 -1.95
C LYS A 142 6.47 3.72 -1.81
N GLN A 143 7.37 2.95 -1.20
CA GLN A 143 8.78 3.34 -1.09
C GLN A 143 9.49 3.33 -2.45
N ALA A 144 9.22 2.35 -3.29
CA ALA A 144 9.78 2.27 -4.64
C ALA A 144 9.33 3.45 -5.52
N GLU A 145 8.05 3.81 -5.45
CA GLU A 145 7.51 4.97 -6.15
C GLU A 145 8.15 6.27 -5.68
N ALA A 146 8.27 6.48 -4.36
CA ALA A 146 8.91 7.66 -3.81
C ALA A 146 10.39 7.78 -4.22
N ARG A 147 11.13 6.66 -4.26
CA ARG A 147 12.51 6.64 -4.75
C ARG A 147 12.60 7.03 -6.21
N ARG A 148 11.74 6.46 -7.06
CA ARG A 148 11.69 6.80 -8.49
C ARG A 148 11.46 8.29 -8.72
N VAL A 149 10.49 8.88 -8.01
CA VAL A 149 10.19 10.32 -8.12
C VAL A 149 11.37 11.17 -7.68
N LEU A 150 12.06 10.80 -6.60
CA LEU A 150 13.23 11.52 -6.13
C LEU A 150 14.40 11.43 -7.12
N ASP A 151 14.62 10.25 -7.69
CA ASP A 151 15.68 10.04 -8.68
C ASP A 151 15.39 10.82 -9.96
N GLU A 152 14.15 10.80 -10.45
CA GLU A 152 13.72 11.60 -11.60
C GLU A 152 13.93 13.11 -11.37
N TYR A 153 13.59 13.62 -10.18
CA TYR A 153 13.85 15.01 -9.82
C TYR A 153 15.35 15.32 -9.87
N ARG A 154 16.18 14.47 -9.26
CA ARG A 154 17.64 14.66 -9.17
C ARG A 154 18.31 14.63 -10.52
N THR A 155 17.83 13.82 -11.46
CA THR A 155 18.42 13.72 -12.80
C THR A 155 17.95 14.83 -13.73
N THR A 156 16.68 15.24 -13.62
CA THR A 156 16.04 16.08 -14.62
C THR A 156 16.12 17.57 -14.29
N VAL A 157 15.90 17.94 -13.03
CA VAL A 157 15.81 19.35 -12.62
C VAL A 157 17.11 20.13 -12.85
N PRO A 158 18.32 19.59 -12.59
CA PRO A 158 19.55 20.32 -12.88
C PRO A 158 19.67 20.71 -14.36
N GLY A 159 19.32 19.81 -15.29
CA GLY A 159 19.34 20.09 -16.72
C GLY A 159 18.33 21.18 -17.13
N TYR A 160 17.13 21.18 -16.54
CA TYR A 160 16.17 22.26 -16.77
C TYR A 160 16.64 23.60 -16.21
N VAL A 161 17.31 23.61 -15.05
CA VAL A 161 17.87 24.85 -14.48
C VAL A 161 18.95 25.41 -15.41
N GLU A 162 19.88 24.58 -15.86
CA GLU A 162 20.94 24.98 -16.81
C GLU A 162 20.36 25.52 -18.13
N GLU A 163 19.31 24.87 -18.66
CA GLU A 163 18.63 25.31 -19.87
C GLU A 163 17.93 26.67 -19.65
N ILE A 164 17.23 26.85 -18.54
CA ILE A 164 16.58 28.13 -18.19
C ILE A 164 17.61 29.25 -18.07
N GLU A 165 18.74 29.01 -17.42
CA GLU A 165 19.81 29.99 -17.27
C GLU A 165 20.39 30.39 -18.63
N SER A 166 20.68 29.41 -19.50
CA SER A 166 21.17 29.65 -20.87
C SER A 166 20.17 30.46 -21.71
N LEU A 167 18.89 30.15 -21.61
CA LEU A 167 17.82 30.89 -22.30
C LEU A 167 17.68 32.32 -21.76
N ALA A 168 17.81 32.52 -20.44
CA ALA A 168 17.77 33.85 -19.83
C ALA A 168 18.90 34.75 -20.35
N GLU A 169 20.12 34.22 -20.48
CA GLU A 169 21.23 34.95 -21.08
C GLU A 169 20.98 35.30 -22.55
N ALA A 170 20.42 34.37 -23.33
CA ALA A 170 20.09 34.61 -24.73
C ALA A 170 19.03 35.73 -24.88
N VAL A 171 18.02 35.73 -24.02
CA VAL A 171 17.00 36.79 -23.96
C VAL A 171 17.63 38.14 -23.59
N ALA A 172 18.54 38.18 -22.61
CA ALA A 172 19.23 39.42 -22.23
C ALA A 172 20.04 40.00 -23.40
N ARG A 173 20.80 39.17 -24.13
CA ARG A 173 21.52 39.60 -25.34
C ARG A 173 20.59 40.10 -26.44
N HIS A 174 19.43 39.45 -26.61
CA HIS A 174 18.44 39.88 -27.59
C HIS A 174 17.86 41.27 -27.26
N ASN A 175 17.54 41.51 -26.00
CA ASN A 175 17.01 42.80 -25.55
C ASN A 175 18.02 43.93 -25.74
N GLN A 176 19.30 43.70 -25.39
CA GLN A 176 20.36 44.67 -25.64
C GLN A 176 20.43 45.08 -27.12
N ARG A 177 20.39 44.09 -28.02
CA ARG A 177 20.40 44.34 -29.47
C ARG A 177 19.21 45.18 -29.92
N LEU A 178 18.01 44.95 -29.39
CA LEU A 178 16.82 45.74 -29.71
C LEU A 178 16.94 47.19 -29.21
N GLU A 179 17.51 47.38 -28.02
CA GLU A 179 17.76 48.72 -27.47
C GLU A 179 18.81 49.48 -28.30
N ASP A 180 19.89 48.81 -28.70
CA ASP A 180 20.92 49.37 -29.58
C ASP A 180 20.34 49.74 -30.95
N GLU A 181 19.55 48.87 -31.57
CA GLU A 181 18.86 49.15 -32.83
C GLU A 181 17.93 50.38 -32.72
N LYS A 182 17.20 50.49 -31.60
CA LYS A 182 16.32 51.65 -31.32
C LYS A 182 17.13 52.93 -31.14
N ALA A 183 18.26 52.86 -30.44
CA ALA A 183 19.15 54.00 -30.22
C ALA A 183 19.76 54.50 -31.55
N VAL A 184 20.23 53.59 -32.40
CA VAL A 184 20.77 53.92 -33.73
C VAL A 184 19.71 54.63 -34.58
N ARG A 185 18.50 54.05 -34.69
CA ARG A 185 17.40 54.67 -35.44
C ARG A 185 17.05 56.06 -34.90
N ARG A 186 17.02 56.23 -33.58
CA ARG A 186 16.72 57.54 -32.96
C ARG A 186 17.80 58.57 -33.25
N THR A 187 19.08 58.18 -33.20
CA THR A 187 20.18 59.08 -33.54
C THR A 187 20.12 59.51 -35.00
N GLN A 188 19.78 58.60 -35.92
CA GLN A 188 19.58 58.93 -37.34
C GLN A 188 18.47 59.98 -37.50
N MET A 189 17.29 59.76 -36.91
CA MET A 189 16.17 60.71 -36.98
C MET A 189 16.53 62.09 -36.41
N LEU A 190 17.29 62.12 -35.31
CA LEU A 190 17.72 63.39 -34.71
C LEU A 190 18.72 64.13 -35.58
N ARG A 191 19.63 63.42 -36.25
CA ARG A 191 20.56 64.01 -37.23
C ARG A 191 19.82 64.59 -38.43
N ASP A 192 18.94 63.81 -39.05
CA ASP A 192 18.16 64.25 -40.22
C ASP A 192 17.30 65.49 -39.87
N HIS A 193 16.72 65.50 -38.68
CA HIS A 193 15.94 66.65 -38.20
C HIS A 193 16.82 67.87 -37.93
N ALA A 194 17.97 67.71 -37.29
CA ALA A 194 18.92 68.80 -37.04
C ALA A 194 19.46 69.39 -38.34
N GLU A 195 19.74 68.56 -39.34
CA GLU A 195 20.16 68.99 -40.68
C GLU A 195 19.07 69.78 -41.40
N THR A 196 17.82 69.30 -41.32
CA THR A 196 16.66 70.00 -41.88
C THR A 196 16.50 71.38 -41.23
N LEU A 197 16.58 71.45 -39.89
CA LEU A 197 16.48 72.71 -39.16
C LEU A 197 17.63 73.66 -39.49
N HIS A 198 18.86 73.15 -39.58
CA HIS A 198 20.01 73.95 -39.95
C HIS A 198 19.86 74.53 -41.37
N THR A 199 19.47 73.70 -42.34
CA THR A 199 19.23 74.14 -43.73
C THR A 199 18.13 75.20 -43.81
N ALA A 200 17.04 75.03 -43.05
CA ALA A 200 15.98 76.02 -42.96
C ALA A 200 16.46 77.34 -42.33
N ALA A 201 17.27 77.26 -41.27
CA ALA A 201 17.84 78.43 -40.59
C ALA A 201 18.83 79.19 -41.49
N VAL A 202 19.69 78.48 -42.22
CA VAL A 202 20.59 79.05 -43.24
C VAL A 202 19.80 79.80 -44.31
N SER A 203 18.75 79.17 -44.85
CA SER A 203 17.89 79.78 -45.87
C SER A 203 17.19 81.04 -45.35
N ALA A 204 16.67 80.99 -44.11
CA ALA A 204 16.04 82.14 -43.48
C ALA A 204 17.03 83.30 -43.22
N ALA A 205 18.26 82.98 -42.78
CA ALA A 205 19.31 83.98 -42.57
C ALA A 205 19.65 84.71 -43.88
N HIS A 206 19.77 83.98 -44.99
CA HIS A 206 19.97 84.57 -46.31
C HIS A 206 18.82 85.49 -46.73
N ALA A 207 17.56 85.07 -46.53
CA ALA A 207 16.40 85.88 -46.89
C ALA A 207 16.29 87.19 -46.08
N LEU A 208 16.78 87.17 -44.83
CA LEU A 208 16.79 88.32 -43.93
C LEU A 208 18.06 89.19 -44.05
N GLY A 209 19.06 88.77 -44.84
CA GLY A 209 20.34 89.47 -44.96
C GLY A 209 21.22 89.36 -43.71
N LEU A 210 21.03 88.32 -42.89
CA LEU A 210 21.81 88.06 -41.68
C LEU A 210 22.94 87.06 -41.94
N SER A 211 23.92 87.00 -41.02
CA SER A 211 24.97 85.98 -41.05
C SER A 211 24.39 84.57 -40.84
N VAL A 212 24.89 83.61 -41.61
CA VAL A 212 24.48 82.20 -41.54
C VAL A 212 24.98 81.58 -40.23
N PRO A 213 24.15 80.80 -39.50
CA PRO A 213 24.60 80.10 -38.31
C PRO A 213 25.58 78.97 -38.66
N ASP A 214 26.50 78.64 -37.76
CA ASP A 214 27.40 77.50 -37.95
C ASP A 214 26.64 76.16 -37.90
N ALA A 215 27.10 75.18 -38.69
CA ALA A 215 26.57 73.83 -38.61
C ALA A 215 26.89 73.18 -37.25
N PRO A 216 25.89 72.57 -36.59
CA PRO A 216 26.11 71.89 -35.30
C PRO A 216 27.08 70.71 -35.46
N ALA A 217 27.90 70.47 -34.43
CA ALA A 217 28.99 69.48 -34.46
C ALA A 217 28.53 68.04 -34.76
N ILE A 218 27.25 67.71 -34.51
CA ILE A 218 26.68 66.39 -34.80
C ILE A 218 26.49 66.11 -36.30
N LEU A 219 26.60 67.15 -37.14
CA LEU A 219 26.50 67.09 -38.60
C LEU A 219 27.88 67.22 -39.30
N ARG A 220 28.97 67.32 -38.54
CA ARG A 220 30.35 67.31 -39.05
C ARG A 220 30.91 65.90 -38.98
#